data_AF-A0A524NET6-F1
#
_entry.id   AF-A0A524NET6-F1
#
_cell.length_a   1.000
_cell.length_b   1.000
_cell.length_c   1.000
_cell.angle_alpha   90.00
_cell.angle_beta   90.00
_cell.angle_gamma   90.00
#
_symmetry.space_group_name_H-M   'P 1'
#
loop_
_entity.id
_entity.type
_entity.pdbx_description
1 polymer ?
#
loop_
_entity_poly.entity_id
_entity_poly.type
_entity_poly.pdbx_seq_one_letter_code
_entity_poly.pdbx_strand_id
1 'polypeptide(L)'
;MVGSGSLLVPLQQTVFTPNCALAGCHDALTQIQALNLSSTDASFNGLVGVVSFCAKVRVVPNNVAASYLVDKVGDGQAFCGLLMPQGLPPLTAQQLQLIRDWIDQGAPPASGLMVDVAPTSTSVTLAVSTTATTTSTTTGPAG
;
A
#
# COMPACT_ATOMS: atom_id res chain seq x y z
N MET A 1 -8.51 15.16 -1.56
CA MET A 1 -7.40 14.51 -2.28
C MET A 1 -6.61 13.68 -1.27
N VAL A 2 -7.10 12.49 -0.90
CA VAL A 2 -6.26 11.54 -0.14
C VAL A 2 -5.27 10.98 -1.14
N GLY A 3 -3.97 11.23 -0.93
CA GLY A 3 -2.93 10.73 -1.81
C GLY A 3 -2.96 9.20 -1.82
N SER A 4 -2.98 8.61 -3.01
CA SER A 4 -2.92 7.17 -3.25
C SER A 4 -1.53 6.63 -2.93
N GLY A 5 -1.13 6.69 -1.65
CA GLY A 5 0.07 6.03 -1.16
C GLY A 5 -0.17 4.54 -1.01
N SER A 6 0.83 3.72 -1.34
CA SER A 6 0.75 2.27 -1.18
C SER A 6 0.37 1.87 0.25
N LEU A 7 -0.64 0.99 0.37
CA LEU A 7 -1.10 0.44 1.64
C LEU A 7 -0.20 -0.68 2.19
N LEU A 8 0.83 -1.09 1.47
CA LEU A 8 1.69 -2.19 1.91
C LEU A 8 2.46 -1.87 3.19
N VAL A 9 2.91 -0.62 3.37
CA VAL A 9 3.61 -0.20 4.60
C VAL A 9 2.70 -0.30 5.84
N PRO A 10 1.49 0.32 5.86
CA PRO A 10 0.60 0.16 6.99
C PRO A 10 0.11 -1.29 7.16
N LEU A 11 -0.06 -2.08 6.09
CA LEU A 11 -0.32 -3.52 6.20
C LEU A 11 0.79 -4.26 6.93
N GLN A 12 2.04 -3.98 6.58
CA GLN A 12 3.18 -4.59 7.24
C GLN A 12 3.17 -4.29 8.75
N GLN A 13 2.95 -3.03 9.11
CA GLN A 13 3.02 -2.58 10.50
C GLN A 13 1.84 -3.05 11.35
N THR A 14 0.63 -3.09 10.80
CA THR A 14 -0.60 -3.33 11.57
C THR A 14 -1.15 -4.75 11.43
N VAL A 15 -0.74 -5.48 10.38
CA VAL A 15 -1.24 -6.82 10.08
C VAL A 15 -0.12 -7.84 10.08
N PHE A 16 0.82 -7.75 9.15
CA PHE A 16 1.77 -8.85 8.92
C PHE A 16 2.79 -9.01 10.05
N THR A 17 3.47 -7.94 10.47
CA THR A 17 4.46 -8.01 11.56
C THR A 17 3.84 -8.50 12.88
N PRO A 18 2.76 -7.88 13.40
CA PRO A 18 2.28 -8.25 14.73
C PRO A 18 1.49 -9.57 14.78
N ASN A 19 0.93 -10.04 13.66
CA ASN A 19 0.03 -11.21 13.67
C ASN A 19 0.57 -12.42 12.91
N CYS A 20 1.52 -12.26 11.99
CA CYS A 20 1.92 -13.32 11.05
C CYS A 20 3.42 -13.60 11.05
N ALA A 21 4.25 -12.56 11.13
CA ALA A 21 5.71 -12.66 11.09
C ALA A 21 6.32 -12.91 12.48
N LEU A 22 5.70 -13.83 13.23
CA LEU A 22 6.14 -14.23 14.56
C LEU A 22 7.13 -15.39 14.48
N ALA A 23 7.96 -15.53 15.51
CA ALA A 23 8.91 -16.62 15.62
C ALA A 23 8.20 -17.98 15.50
N GLY A 24 8.66 -18.84 14.59
CA GLY A 24 8.03 -20.13 14.31
C GLY A 24 6.83 -20.07 13.34
N CYS A 25 6.49 -18.89 12.80
CA CYS A 25 5.42 -18.71 11.82
C CYS A 25 6.01 -18.26 10.47
N HIS A 26 5.63 -17.08 9.99
CA HIS A 26 6.08 -16.51 8.71
C HIS A 26 7.19 -15.47 8.89
N ASP A 27 8.14 -15.71 9.80
CA ASP A 27 9.29 -14.84 10.01
C ASP A 27 10.44 -15.14 9.04
N ALA A 28 11.53 -14.38 9.16
CA ALA A 28 12.69 -14.49 8.27
C ALA A 28 13.41 -15.83 8.35
N LEU A 29 13.34 -16.51 9.50
CA LEU A 29 14.09 -17.74 9.78
C LEU A 29 13.26 -18.99 9.48
N THR A 30 12.01 -19.02 9.93
CA THR A 30 11.11 -20.17 9.82
C THR A 30 10.54 -20.28 8.42
N GLN A 31 10.07 -19.15 7.88
CA GLN A 31 9.44 -19.05 6.57
C GLN A 31 8.44 -20.18 6.31
N ILE A 32 7.57 -20.50 7.29
CA ILE A 32 6.70 -21.68 7.19
C ILE A 32 5.89 -21.63 5.90
N GLN A 33 5.81 -22.77 5.20
CA GLN A 33 5.20 -22.87 3.87
C GLN A 33 5.85 -21.96 2.81
N ALA A 34 7.16 -21.73 2.91
CA ALA A 34 7.95 -20.87 2.02
C ALA A 34 7.34 -19.46 1.88
N LEU A 35 7.01 -18.85 3.02
CA LEU A 35 6.50 -17.48 3.08
C LEU A 35 7.18 -16.72 4.22
N ASN A 36 7.87 -15.65 3.85
CA ASN A 36 8.44 -14.68 4.77
C ASN A 36 7.63 -13.38 4.73
N LEU A 37 7.12 -12.95 5.88
CA LEU A 37 6.36 -11.72 6.08
C LEU A 37 7.09 -10.73 7.03
N SER A 38 8.38 -10.95 7.32
CA SER A 38 9.12 -10.19 8.33
C SER A 38 9.47 -8.75 7.93
N SER A 39 9.36 -8.42 6.65
CA SER A 39 9.64 -7.08 6.12
C SER A 39 8.71 -6.78 4.96
N THR A 40 8.52 -5.48 4.68
CA THR A 40 7.64 -5.01 3.61
C THR A 40 8.00 -5.61 2.25
N ASP A 41 9.29 -5.66 1.91
CA ASP A 41 9.76 -6.21 0.64
C ASP A 41 9.62 -7.73 0.57
N ALA A 42 9.92 -8.45 1.67
CA ALA A 42 9.73 -9.89 1.73
C ALA A 42 8.24 -10.26 1.58
N SER A 43 7.36 -9.52 2.26
CA SER A 43 5.91 -9.68 2.14
C SER A 43 5.44 -9.48 0.70
N PHE A 44 5.87 -8.40 0.03
CA PHE A 44 5.52 -8.18 -1.38
C PHE A 44 5.95 -9.36 -2.26
N ASN A 45 7.24 -9.70 -2.21
CA ASN A 45 7.84 -10.74 -3.04
C ASN A 45 7.27 -12.13 -2.76
N GLY A 46 6.85 -12.39 -1.51
CA GLY A 46 6.29 -13.66 -1.10
C GLY A 46 4.79 -13.81 -1.38
N LEU A 47 4.06 -12.71 -1.60
CA LEU A 47 2.61 -12.72 -1.75
C LEU A 47 2.14 -12.48 -3.19
N VAL A 48 2.68 -11.46 -3.86
CA VAL A 48 2.11 -10.97 -5.12
C VAL A 48 2.48 -11.92 -6.27
N GLY A 49 1.47 -12.53 -6.90
CA GLY A 49 1.67 -13.46 -8.02
C GLY A 49 2.27 -14.82 -7.64
N VAL A 50 2.50 -15.08 -6.36
CA VAL A 50 3.13 -16.34 -5.89
C VAL A 50 2.08 -17.41 -5.64
N VAL A 51 2.28 -18.60 -6.20
CA VAL A 51 1.42 -19.76 -5.94
C VAL A 51 1.67 -20.30 -4.53
N SER A 52 0.60 -20.50 -3.77
CA SER A 52 0.64 -21.11 -2.44
C SER A 52 0.77 -22.63 -2.51
N PHE A 53 1.07 -23.26 -1.37
CA PHE A 53 1.04 -24.71 -1.22
C PHE A 53 -0.31 -25.33 -1.61
N CYS A 54 -1.41 -24.57 -1.51
CA CYS A 54 -2.75 -25.03 -1.82
C CYS A 54 -3.16 -24.76 -3.28
N ALA A 55 -2.18 -24.57 -4.17
CA ALA A 55 -2.36 -24.35 -5.61
C ALA A 55 -3.19 -23.11 -6.02
N LYS A 56 -3.44 -22.17 -5.09
CA LYS A 56 -4.00 -20.85 -5.40
C LYS A 56 -2.93 -19.76 -5.32
N VAL A 57 -3.06 -18.72 -6.12
CA VAL A 57 -2.19 -17.53 -6.03
C VAL A 57 -2.48 -16.79 -4.73
N ARG A 58 -1.43 -16.49 -3.95
CA ARG A 58 -1.50 -15.81 -2.65
C ARG A 58 -2.18 -14.46 -2.76
N VAL A 59 -1.72 -13.61 -3.68
CA VAL A 59 -2.34 -12.32 -4.02
C VAL A 59 -2.40 -12.16 -5.53
N VAL A 60 -3.61 -11.94 -6.05
CA VAL A 60 -3.90 -11.59 -7.45
C VAL A 60 -4.21 -10.09 -7.49
N PRO A 61 -3.33 -9.26 -8.07
CA PRO A 61 -3.57 -7.82 -8.21
C PRO A 61 -4.94 -7.49 -8.84
N ASN A 62 -5.64 -6.51 -8.29
CA ASN A 62 -6.97 -6.06 -8.73
C ASN A 62 -8.08 -7.13 -8.63
N ASN A 63 -7.84 -8.23 -7.90
CA ASN A 63 -8.83 -9.29 -7.74
C ASN A 63 -8.79 -9.90 -6.33
N VAL A 64 -9.50 -9.24 -5.41
CA VAL A 64 -9.69 -9.71 -4.03
C VAL A 64 -10.29 -11.11 -3.98
N ALA A 65 -11.29 -11.42 -4.80
CA ALA A 65 -11.98 -12.71 -4.78
C ALA A 65 -11.10 -13.90 -5.24
N ALA A 66 -10.13 -13.65 -6.13
CA ALA A 66 -9.18 -14.66 -6.58
C ALA A 66 -7.97 -14.81 -5.65
N SER A 67 -7.78 -13.90 -4.70
CA SER A 67 -6.61 -13.84 -3.83
C SER A 67 -6.74 -14.77 -2.63
N TYR A 68 -5.90 -15.81 -2.57
CA TYR A 68 -5.91 -16.79 -1.48
C TYR A 68 -5.66 -16.20 -0.09
N LEU A 69 -4.92 -15.09 0.00
CA LEU A 69 -4.69 -14.38 1.26
C LEU A 69 -6.02 -14.06 1.97
N VAL A 70 -7.04 -13.65 1.21
CA VAL A 70 -8.37 -13.28 1.75
C VAL A 70 -9.10 -14.50 2.30
N ASP A 71 -9.02 -15.64 1.60
CA ASP A 71 -9.56 -16.92 2.11
C ASP A 71 -8.84 -17.37 3.38
N LYS A 72 -7.56 -17.04 3.50
CA LYS A 72 -6.71 -17.52 4.58
C LYS A 72 -6.88 -16.74 5.88
N VAL A 73 -7.25 -15.47 5.81
CA VAL A 73 -7.42 -14.57 6.97
C VAL A 73 -8.87 -14.16 7.26
N GLY A 74 -9.81 -14.64 6.44
CA GLY A 74 -11.24 -14.35 6.61
C GLY A 74 -11.87 -14.98 7.86
N ASP A 75 -13.17 -14.75 8.02
CA ASP A 75 -14.02 -15.25 9.12
C ASP A 75 -14.72 -16.57 8.81
N GLY A 76 -14.60 -17.07 7.57
CA GLY A 76 -15.17 -18.34 7.11
C GLY A 76 -14.23 -19.54 7.26
N GLN A 77 -14.44 -20.58 6.45
CA GLN A 77 -13.50 -21.69 6.40
C GLN A 77 -12.32 -21.33 5.49
N ALA A 78 -11.10 -21.56 5.97
CA ALA A 78 -9.93 -21.50 5.11
C ALA A 78 -10.10 -22.52 3.97
N PHE A 79 -9.84 -22.10 2.73
CA PHE A 79 -9.86 -23.00 1.57
C PHE A 79 -8.97 -24.23 1.76
N CYS A 80 -7.89 -24.09 2.55
CA CYS A 80 -6.91 -25.14 2.81
C CYS A 80 -6.22 -24.91 4.14
N GLY A 81 -6.09 -25.96 4.96
CA GLY A 81 -5.52 -25.88 6.31
C GLY A 81 -6.37 -25.05 7.28
N LEU A 82 -5.73 -24.43 8.27
CA LEU A 82 -6.40 -23.60 9.28
C LEU A 82 -6.40 -22.12 8.91
N LEU A 83 -7.36 -21.35 9.43
CA LEU A 83 -7.33 -19.89 9.33
C LEU A 83 -6.07 -19.30 10.01
N MET A 84 -5.65 -18.15 9.49
CA MET A 84 -4.60 -17.33 10.07
C MET A 84 -5.18 -16.00 10.60
N PRO A 85 -4.62 -15.42 11.66
CA PRO A 85 -3.46 -15.90 12.42
C PRO A 85 -3.81 -17.05 13.38
N GLN A 86 -3.08 -18.17 13.29
CA GLN A 86 -3.36 -19.35 14.12
C GLN A 86 -2.94 -19.12 15.58
N GLY A 87 -3.83 -19.44 16.52
CA GLY A 87 -3.56 -19.29 17.96
C GLY A 87 -3.64 -17.84 18.46
N LEU A 88 -4.03 -16.91 17.60
CA LEU A 88 -4.27 -15.50 17.92
C LEU A 88 -5.74 -15.14 17.62
N PRO A 89 -6.23 -14.00 18.16
CA PRO A 89 -7.52 -13.46 17.74
C PRO A 89 -7.58 -13.24 16.22
N PRO A 90 -8.75 -13.43 15.58
CA PRO A 90 -8.92 -13.07 14.18
C PRO A 90 -8.60 -11.60 13.91
N LEU A 91 -8.23 -11.28 12.67
CA LEU A 91 -8.03 -9.89 12.25
C LEU A 91 -9.32 -9.08 12.43
N THR A 92 -9.18 -7.81 12.79
CA THR A 92 -10.32 -6.90 12.87
C THR A 92 -10.87 -6.61 11.47
N ALA A 93 -12.12 -6.15 11.41
CA ALA A 93 -12.74 -5.74 10.15
C ALA A 93 -11.90 -4.67 9.43
N GLN A 94 -11.27 -3.74 10.17
CA GLN A 94 -10.41 -2.71 9.60
C GLN A 94 -9.11 -3.28 9.01
N GLN A 95 -8.47 -4.24 9.69
CA GLN A 95 -7.28 -4.91 9.17
C GLN A 95 -7.61 -5.72 7.91
N LEU A 96 -8.75 -6.41 7.92
CA LEU A 96 -9.22 -7.17 6.78
C LEU A 96 -9.55 -6.25 5.59
N GLN A 97 -10.18 -5.10 5.86
CA GLN A 97 -10.45 -4.10 4.83
C GLN A 97 -9.15 -3.52 4.25
N LEU A 98 -8.14 -3.25 5.07
CA LEU A 98 -6.85 -2.76 4.61
C LEU A 98 -6.17 -3.74 3.64
N ILE A 99 -6.30 -5.05 3.87
CA ILE A 99 -5.81 -6.08 2.93
C ILE A 99 -6.57 -5.97 1.60
N ARG A 100 -7.91 -5.90 1.66
CA ARG A 100 -8.77 -5.83 0.47
C ARG A 100 -8.45 -4.59 -0.36
N ASP A 101 -8.37 -3.43 0.27
CA ASP A 101 -8.07 -2.15 -0.39
C ASP A 101 -6.69 -2.18 -1.08
N TRP A 102 -5.68 -2.77 -0.44
CA TRP A 102 -4.36 -2.90 -1.05
C TRP A 102 -4.40 -3.80 -2.30
N ILE A 103 -5.11 -4.92 -2.24
CA ILE A 103 -5.25 -5.83 -3.38
C ILE A 103 -6.04 -5.16 -4.51
N ASP A 104 -7.14 -4.47 -4.19
CA ASP A 104 -8.00 -3.75 -5.14
C ASP A 104 -7.25 -2.59 -5.83
N GLN A 105 -6.26 -1.99 -5.17
CA GLN A 105 -5.34 -1.00 -5.77
C GLN A 105 -4.26 -1.62 -6.67
N GLY A 106 -4.35 -2.92 -6.95
CA GLY A 106 -3.36 -3.63 -7.76
C GLY A 106 -2.16 -4.14 -6.97
N ALA A 107 -2.29 -4.26 -5.64
CA ALA A 107 -1.23 -4.71 -4.74
C ALA A 107 0.12 -4.02 -4.99
N PRO A 108 0.19 -2.67 -5.00
CA PRO A 108 1.42 -1.96 -5.33
C PRO A 108 2.53 -2.22 -4.31
N PRO A 109 3.82 -2.20 -4.71
CA PRO A 109 4.93 -2.27 -3.77
C PRO A 109 4.95 -1.04 -2.84
N ALA A 110 5.76 -1.08 -1.79
CA ALA A 110 5.85 0.00 -0.80
C ALA A 110 6.29 1.33 -1.42
N SER A 111 7.26 1.27 -2.34
CA SER A 111 7.71 2.39 -3.16
C SER A 111 6.75 2.57 -4.34
N GLY A 112 5.49 2.90 -4.06
CA GLY A 112 4.50 3.25 -5.07
C GLY A 112 4.80 4.60 -5.73
N LEU A 113 5.98 4.75 -6.33
CA LEU A 113 6.20 5.79 -7.34
C LEU A 113 5.58 5.28 -8.64
N MET A 114 4.41 5.83 -8.95
CA MET A 114 3.94 6.14 -10.31
C MET A 114 4.65 5.40 -11.47
N VAL A 115 3.95 4.49 -12.14
CA VAL A 115 4.06 4.45 -13.61
C VAL A 115 3.36 5.73 -14.08
N ASP A 116 4.12 6.81 -14.12
CA ASP A 116 3.69 8.06 -14.71
C ASP A 116 3.61 7.85 -16.23
N VAL A 117 2.45 7.40 -16.73
CA VAL A 117 1.98 8.00 -17.99
C VAL A 117 1.46 9.36 -17.57
N ALA A 118 2.38 10.32 -17.53
CA ALA A 118 2.04 11.71 -17.32
C ALA A 118 0.93 12.06 -18.33
N PRO A 119 -0.22 12.63 -17.92
CA PRO A 119 -0.67 13.73 -18.74
C PRO A 119 0.46 14.74 -18.61
N THR A 120 1.17 15.01 -19.68
CA THR A 120 2.11 16.12 -19.79
C THR A 120 1.38 17.38 -19.31
N SER A 121 1.44 17.66 -18.01
CA SER A 121 1.00 18.90 -17.42
C SER A 121 2.21 19.80 -17.56
N THR A 122 2.46 20.19 -18.81
CA THR A 122 3.07 21.48 -19.09
C THR A 122 2.23 22.50 -18.35
N SER A 123 2.69 22.86 -17.15
CA SER A 123 2.29 24.08 -16.49
C SER A 123 2.62 25.21 -17.46
N VAL A 124 1.64 25.58 -18.27
CA VAL A 124 1.65 26.83 -19.02
C VAL A 124 1.85 27.91 -17.98
N THR A 125 3.06 28.44 -17.95
CA THR A 125 3.38 29.58 -17.10
C THR A 125 2.59 30.75 -17.67
N LEU A 126 1.51 31.16 -17.01
CA LEU A 126 0.89 32.43 -17.34
C LEU A 126 1.89 33.53 -16.94
N ALA A 127 2.57 34.08 -17.93
CA ALA A 127 3.27 35.34 -17.81
C ALA A 127 2.23 36.43 -17.50
N VAL A 128 2.21 36.91 -16.26
CA VAL A 128 1.59 38.21 -15.95
C VAL A 128 2.67 39.27 -16.19
N SER A 129 2.52 39.99 -17.29
CA SER A 129 3.31 41.19 -17.58
C SER A 129 2.50 42.39 -17.12
N THR A 130 2.93 43.06 -16.05
CA THR A 130 2.71 44.50 -15.89
C THR A 130 3.86 45.09 -15.10
N THR A 131 4.65 45.87 -15.83
CA THR A 131 5.74 46.73 -15.43
C THR A 131 5.29 47.70 -14.34
N ALA A 132 5.98 47.74 -13.20
CA ALA A 132 5.94 48.87 -12.28
C ALA A 132 7.33 49.52 -12.27
N THR A 133 7.47 50.60 -13.02
CA THR A 133 8.63 51.49 -13.01
C THR A 133 8.10 52.90 -13.12
N THR A 134 8.15 53.66 -12.03
CA THR A 134 9.03 54.84 -11.86
C THR A 134 8.66 55.64 -10.60
N THR A 135 9.68 55.90 -9.82
CA THR A 135 9.88 56.99 -8.84
C THR A 135 9.44 58.36 -9.36
N SER A 136 8.99 59.26 -8.48
CA SER A 136 9.32 60.70 -8.54
C SER A 136 8.90 61.47 -7.27
N THR A 137 9.86 62.24 -6.76
CA THR A 137 9.86 63.19 -5.64
C THR A 137 9.42 64.59 -6.09
N THR A 138 8.78 65.43 -5.25
CA THR A 138 8.92 66.91 -5.06
C THR A 138 7.72 67.49 -4.26
N THR A 139 7.91 68.14 -3.10
CA THR A 139 8.14 69.59 -2.81
C THR A 139 6.92 70.51 -3.03
N GLY A 140 6.55 71.32 -2.00
CA GLY A 140 5.33 72.16 -1.85
C GLY A 140 5.13 73.35 -2.83
N PRO A 141 4.18 74.30 -2.60
CA PRO A 141 4.28 75.32 -1.53
C PRO A 141 2.94 75.85 -0.94
N ALA A 142 3.07 76.97 -0.21
CA ALA A 142 2.17 77.75 0.64
C ALA A 142 0.80 78.22 0.10
N GLY A 143 -0.09 78.50 1.07
CA GLY A 143 -1.27 79.35 0.99
C GLY A 143 -1.76 79.68 2.39
#